data_AF-A0A9D4ZLL6-F1
#
_entry.id   AF-A0A9D4ZLL6-F1
#
_cell.length_a   1.000
_cell.length_b   1.000
_cell.length_c   1.000
_cell.angle_alpha   90.00
_cell.angle_beta   90.00
_cell.angle_gamma   90.00
#
_symmetry.space_group_name_H-M   'P 1'
#
loop_
_entity.id
_entity.type
_entity.pdbx_description
1 polymer ?
#
loop_
_entity_poly.entity_id
_entity_poly.type
_entity_poly.pdbx_seq_one_letter_code
_entity_poly.pdbx_strand_id
1 'polypeptide(L)'
;MSGIPGAARTAVVALRTVFGLLDVSKGWGLSNTSVGFFNGKVLSLSEDDIPYVIKVTESSDLVTVGNFKLPGTSNVCAHPKFDASTGEMFAFSFTPPSLPPFSFFRVSADGINSRDVPVPLLDMTLP
;
A
#
# COMPACT_ATOMS: atom_id res chain seq x y z
N MET A 1 -15.60 12.05 -3.33
CA MET A 1 -16.27 12.63 -4.53
C MET A 1 -17.25 11.59 -5.05
N SER A 2 -18.53 11.92 -5.23
CA SER A 2 -19.53 10.99 -5.77
C SER A 2 -20.29 11.62 -6.93
N GLY A 3 -20.89 10.80 -7.79
CA GLY A 3 -21.70 11.23 -8.94
C GLY A 3 -20.92 11.72 -10.16
N ILE A 4 -21.62 12.41 -11.06
CA ILE A 4 -21.11 12.87 -12.37
C ILE A 4 -19.80 13.67 -12.26
N PRO A 5 -19.64 14.63 -11.32
CA PRO A 5 -18.39 15.39 -11.20
C PRO A 5 -17.20 14.51 -10.81
N GLY A 6 -17.43 13.47 -9.99
CA GLY A 6 -16.40 12.48 -9.66
C GLY A 6 -15.99 11.67 -10.88
N ALA A 7 -16.97 11.13 -11.62
CA ALA A 7 -16.72 10.38 -12.85
C ALA A 7 -15.97 11.20 -13.90
N ALA A 8 -16.35 12.48 -14.09
CA ALA A 8 -15.67 13.39 -15.00
C ALA A 8 -14.20 13.61 -14.61
N ARG A 9 -13.90 13.78 -13.31
CA ARG A 9 -12.52 13.90 -12.82
C ARG A 9 -11.71 12.63 -13.03
N THR A 10 -12.29 11.47 -12.75
CA THR A 10 -11.65 10.17 -13.02
C THR A 10 -11.33 10.02 -14.51
N ALA A 11 -12.25 10.39 -15.40
CA ALA A 11 -12.02 10.36 -16.85
C ALA A 11 -10.87 11.29 -17.28
N VAL A 12 -10.78 12.50 -16.74
CA VAL A 12 -9.67 13.42 -17.03
C VAL A 12 -8.32 12.85 -16.56
N VAL A 13 -8.27 12.24 -15.37
CA VAL A 13 -7.05 11.59 -14.87
C VAL A 13 -6.66 10.43 -15.78
N ALA A 14 -7.61 9.57 -16.15
CA ALA A 14 -7.35 8.46 -17.06
C ALA A 14 -6.83 8.92 -18.42
N LEU A 15 -7.42 9.96 -19.01
CA LEU A 15 -6.93 10.53 -20.27
C LEU A 15 -5.51 11.08 -20.13
N ARG A 16 -5.19 11.80 -19.04
CA ARG A 16 -3.83 12.29 -18.79
C ARG A 16 -2.83 11.13 -18.69
N THR A 17 -3.20 10.04 -18.05
CA THR A 17 -2.35 8.84 -17.98
C THR A 17 -2.16 8.21 -19.36
N VAL A 18 -3.22 8.01 -20.14
CA VAL A 18 -3.16 7.41 -21.49
C VAL A 18 -2.32 8.26 -22.45
N PHE A 19 -2.40 9.58 -22.35
CA PHE A 19 -1.57 10.49 -23.15
C PHE A 19 -0.16 10.70 -22.60
N GLY A 20 0.25 9.99 -21.53
CA GLY A 20 1.59 10.08 -20.96
C GLY A 20 1.88 11.39 -20.21
N LEU A 21 0.85 12.16 -19.86
CA LEU A 21 0.96 13.40 -19.09
C LEU A 21 1.04 13.14 -17.58
N LEU A 22 0.63 11.95 -17.14
CA LEU A 22 0.68 11.50 -15.75
C LEU A 22 1.24 10.08 -15.69
N ASP A 23 2.33 9.88 -14.96
CA ASP A 23 2.88 8.55 -14.65
C ASP A 23 2.30 8.05 -13.33
N VAL A 24 1.44 7.02 -13.39
CA VAL A 24 0.86 6.35 -12.22
C VAL A 24 1.52 4.99 -11.94
N SER A 25 2.55 4.62 -12.71
CA SER A 25 3.20 3.30 -12.59
C SER A 25 4.07 3.16 -11.33
N LYS A 26 4.38 4.27 -10.66
CA LYS A 26 5.26 4.34 -9.48
C LYS A 26 4.50 4.50 -8.16
N GLY A 27 3.19 4.31 -8.19
CA GLY A 27 2.30 4.65 -7.09
C GLY A 27 1.48 5.90 -7.40
N TRP A 28 0.38 6.05 -6.68
CA TRP A 28 -0.63 7.09 -6.87
C TRP A 28 -1.21 7.60 -5.55
N GLY A 29 -0.94 6.90 -4.44
CA GLY A 29 -1.42 7.26 -3.12
C GLY A 29 -0.60 8.37 -2.49
N LEU A 30 -1.14 8.95 -1.42
CA LEU A 30 -0.59 10.15 -0.79
C LEU A 30 0.32 9.85 0.41
N SER A 31 0.43 8.58 0.80
CA SER A 31 1.27 8.13 1.92
C SER A 31 1.00 8.86 3.25
N ASN A 32 -0.27 9.17 3.53
CA ASN A 32 -0.69 10.12 4.58
C ASN A 32 -1.58 9.53 5.69
N THR A 33 -1.76 8.21 5.73
CA THR A 33 -2.70 7.57 6.65
C THR A 33 -2.04 7.14 7.96
N SER A 34 -0.84 6.56 7.89
CA SER A 34 -0.12 6.13 9.09
C SER A 34 1.39 6.05 8.87
N VAL A 35 2.12 5.81 9.97
CA VAL A 35 3.56 5.52 9.98
C VAL A 35 3.82 4.28 10.82
N GLY A 36 4.69 3.39 10.36
CA GLY A 36 5.11 2.18 11.07
C GLY A 36 6.62 1.94 10.97
N PHE A 37 7.19 1.20 11.91
CA PHE A 37 8.59 0.80 11.87
C PHE A 37 8.72 -0.69 11.53
N PHE A 38 9.48 -1.01 10.49
CA PHE A 38 9.67 -2.39 10.03
C PHE A 38 11.05 -2.57 9.41
N ASN A 39 11.74 -3.66 9.77
CA ASN A 39 13.04 -4.04 9.20
C ASN A 39 14.04 -2.86 9.10
N GLY A 40 14.20 -2.12 10.22
CA GLY A 40 15.11 -0.98 10.30
C GLY A 40 14.67 0.26 9.52
N LYS A 41 13.42 0.33 9.04
CA LYS A 41 12.89 1.41 8.20
C LYS A 41 11.65 2.01 8.82
N VAL A 42 11.51 3.33 8.68
CA VAL A 42 10.24 4.02 8.91
C VAL A 42 9.46 3.98 7.61
N LEU A 43 8.25 3.43 7.65
CA LEU A 43 7.34 3.32 6.52
C LEU A 43 6.21 4.32 6.71
N SER A 44 5.94 5.16 5.72
CA SER A 44 4.70 5.92 5.62
C SER A 44 3.72 5.19 4.70
N LEU A 45 2.46 5.12 5.11
CA LEU A 45 1.46 4.23 4.50
C LEU A 45 0.22 5.00 4.05
N SER A 46 -0.41 4.51 2.98
CA SER A 46 -1.72 4.92 2.50
C SER A 46 -2.50 3.66 2.08
N GLU A 47 -3.81 3.71 2.17
CA GLU A 47 -4.67 2.53 1.90
C GLU A 47 -4.61 2.05 0.45
N ASP A 48 -4.27 2.94 -0.47
CA ASP A 48 -4.36 2.76 -1.91
C ASP A 48 -3.01 2.54 -2.61
N ASP A 49 -1.89 2.50 -1.88
CA ASP A 49 -0.56 2.43 -2.49
C ASP A 49 0.43 1.56 -1.70
N ILE A 50 1.62 1.36 -2.27
CA ILE A 50 2.76 0.76 -1.59
C ILE A 50 3.39 1.74 -0.59
N PRO A 51 4.00 1.28 0.52
CA PRO A 51 4.59 2.16 1.51
C PRO A 51 5.79 2.94 0.96
N TYR A 52 6.08 4.10 1.53
CA TYR A 52 7.29 4.86 1.26
C TYR A 52 8.24 4.76 2.44
N VAL A 53 9.53 4.61 2.17
CA VAL A 53 10.58 4.61 3.18
C VAL A 53 10.96 6.05 3.51
N ILE A 54 10.81 6.41 4.77
CA ILE A 54 11.30 7.66 5.34
C ILE A 54 12.59 7.36 6.11
N LYS A 55 13.58 8.22 5.95
CA LYS A 55 14.81 8.22 6.74
C LYS A 55 14.85 9.48 7.60
N VAL A 56 15.08 9.30 8.90
CA VAL A 56 15.49 10.37 9.80
C VAL A 56 16.99 10.58 9.60
N THR A 57 17.40 11.79 9.26
CA THR A 57 18.80 12.15 9.03
C THR A 57 19.52 12.45 10.35
N GLU A 58 20.85 12.53 10.33
CA GLU A 58 21.65 12.90 11.51
C GLU A 58 21.32 14.31 12.02
N SER A 59 20.90 15.22 11.13
CA SER A 59 20.41 16.55 11.48
C SER A 59 18.94 16.57 11.93
N SER A 60 18.34 15.40 12.19
CA SER A 60 16.92 15.26 12.58
C SER A 60 15.89 15.75 11.54
N ASP A 61 16.30 15.87 10.28
CA ASP A 61 15.39 16.11 9.15
C ASP A 61 14.80 14.79 8.62
N LEU A 62 13.68 14.85 7.89
CA LEU A 62 13.00 13.71 7.29
C LEU A 62 13.17 13.72 5.77
N VAL A 63 13.71 12.64 5.23
CA VAL A 63 13.85 12.47 3.78
C VAL A 63 13.12 11.23 3.30
N THR A 64 12.35 11.37 2.21
CA THR A 64 11.75 10.23 1.51
C THR A 64 12.81 9.56 0.65
N VAL A 65 13.12 8.30 0.95
CA VAL A 65 14.12 7.50 0.21
C VAL A 65 13.52 6.93 -1.07
N GLY A 66 12.25 6.57 -1.04
CA GLY A 66 11.52 5.98 -2.17
C GLY A 66 10.55 4.90 -1.71
N ASN A 67 9.92 4.21 -2.65
CA ASN A 67 8.94 3.17 -2.34
C ASN A 67 9.60 1.93 -1.70
N PHE A 68 8.93 1.36 -0.70
CA PHE A 68 9.24 0.07 -0.13
C PHE A 68 8.72 -1.04 -1.06
N LYS A 69 9.63 -1.63 -1.85
CA LYS A 69 9.27 -2.62 -2.86
C LYS A 69 8.84 -3.94 -2.22
N LEU A 70 7.59 -4.31 -2.42
CA LEU A 70 7.03 -5.61 -2.08
C LEU A 70 6.63 -6.32 -3.37
N PRO A 71 7.46 -7.25 -3.89
CA PRO A 71 7.16 -7.96 -5.12
C PRO A 71 5.82 -8.69 -5.03
N GLY A 72 4.96 -8.48 -6.04
CA GLY A 72 3.65 -9.12 -6.12
C GLY A 72 2.52 -8.41 -5.37
N THR A 73 2.81 -7.34 -4.64
CA THR A 73 1.80 -6.59 -3.87
C THR A 73 1.61 -5.20 -4.47
N SER A 74 0.36 -4.88 -4.86
CA SER A 74 -0.01 -3.59 -5.45
C SER A 74 -0.32 -2.50 -4.42
N ASN A 75 -0.83 -2.87 -3.24
CA ASN A 75 -1.06 -1.96 -2.13
C ASN A 75 -0.90 -2.69 -0.79
N VAL A 76 -0.58 -1.93 0.26
CA VAL A 76 -0.51 -2.43 1.62
C VAL A 76 -1.51 -1.63 2.45
N CYS A 77 -2.30 -2.29 3.29
CA CYS A 77 -3.18 -1.58 4.20
C CYS A 77 -2.40 -0.57 5.06
N ALA A 78 -3.04 0.54 5.43
CA ALA A 78 -2.38 1.54 6.24
C ALA A 78 -2.16 1.11 7.70
N HIS A 79 -2.61 -0.07 8.12
CA HIS A 79 -2.48 -0.53 9.51
C HIS A 79 -1.93 -1.95 9.63
N PRO A 80 -0.72 -2.22 9.09
CA PRO A 80 -0.08 -3.50 9.26
C PRO A 80 0.18 -3.77 10.74
N LYS A 81 0.27 -5.06 11.10
CA LYS A 81 0.61 -5.51 12.45
C LYS A 81 2.03 -6.07 12.44
N PHE A 82 2.81 -5.69 13.44
CA PHE A 82 4.18 -6.13 13.59
C PHE A 82 4.26 -7.07 14.79
N ASP A 83 4.72 -8.29 14.57
CA ASP A 83 4.94 -9.26 15.63
C ASP A 83 6.27 -8.97 16.32
N ALA A 84 6.21 -8.65 17.61
CA ALA A 84 7.38 -8.31 18.41
C ALA A 84 8.31 -9.50 18.67
N SER A 85 7.80 -10.73 18.60
CA SER A 85 8.57 -11.95 18.87
C SER A 85 9.35 -12.43 17.64
N THR A 86 8.75 -12.34 16.46
CA THR A 86 9.34 -12.83 15.20
C THR A 86 9.91 -11.71 14.34
N GLY A 87 9.51 -10.45 14.58
CA GLY A 87 9.85 -9.32 13.73
C GLY A 87 9.07 -9.29 12.40
N GLU A 88 8.07 -10.14 12.23
CA GLU A 88 7.28 -10.25 11.00
C GLU A 88 6.22 -9.15 10.90
N MET A 89 5.94 -8.72 9.67
CA MET A 89 4.81 -7.84 9.36
C MET A 89 3.66 -8.65 8.78
N PHE A 90 2.46 -8.47 9.32
CA PHE A 90 1.21 -9.01 8.80
C PHE A 90 0.37 -7.87 8.24
N ALA A 91 -0.05 -7.99 6.99
CA ALA A 91 -0.81 -6.96 6.30
C ALA A 91 -1.85 -7.58 5.37
N PHE A 92 -2.70 -6.72 4.80
CA PHE A 92 -3.62 -7.11 3.75
C PHE A 92 -3.56 -6.13 2.59
N SER A 93 -3.97 -6.60 1.42
CA SER A 93 -4.17 -5.83 0.20
C SER A 93 -5.67 -5.81 -0.13
N PHE A 94 -6.16 -4.66 -0.60
CA PHE A 94 -7.52 -4.51 -1.12
C PHE A 94 -7.47 -3.74 -2.44
N THR A 95 -7.64 -4.44 -3.57
CA THR A 95 -7.47 -3.86 -4.91
C THR A 95 -8.66 -4.16 -5.84
N PRO A 96 -9.87 -3.61 -5.61
CA PRO A 96 -10.94 -3.70 -6.62
C PRO A 96 -10.48 -3.08 -7.96
N PRO A 97 -10.79 -3.69 -9.13
CA PRO A 97 -11.71 -4.79 -9.35
C PRO A 97 -11.05 -6.19 -9.42
N SER A 98 -9.86 -6.41 -8.84
CA SER A 98 -9.19 -7.72 -8.88
C SER A 98 -10.05 -8.83 -8.27
N LEU A 99 -9.87 -10.07 -8.74
CA LEU A 99 -10.53 -11.25 -8.17
C LEU A 99 -9.46 -12.27 -7.73
N PRO A 100 -9.30 -12.54 -6.42
CA PRO A 100 -10.03 -11.94 -5.30
C PRO A 100 -9.65 -10.45 -5.09
N PRO A 101 -10.55 -9.62 -4.55
CA PRO A 101 -10.25 -8.21 -4.30
C PRO A 101 -9.46 -8.00 -3.01
N PHE A 102 -9.39 -9.02 -2.14
CA PHE A 102 -8.79 -8.94 -0.82
C PHE A 102 -7.90 -10.15 -0.56
N SER A 103 -6.72 -9.89 0.01
CA SER A 103 -5.78 -10.94 0.41
C SER A 103 -4.98 -10.55 1.65
N PHE A 104 -4.63 -11.54 2.48
CA PHE A 104 -3.65 -11.39 3.55
C PHE A 104 -2.29 -11.85 3.08
N PHE A 105 -1.23 -11.22 3.58
CA PHE A 105 0.13 -11.65 3.36
C PHE A 105 1.00 -11.32 4.59
N ARG A 106 2.15 -11.98 4.67
CA ARG A 106 3.18 -11.65 5.66
C ARG A 106 4.46 -11.25 4.97
N VAL A 107 5.25 -10.44 5.65
CA VAL A 107 6.63 -10.13 5.28
C VAL A 107 7.53 -10.59 6.42
N SER A 108 8.51 -11.44 6.12
CA SER A 108 9.46 -11.92 7.12
C SER A 108 10.29 -10.77 7.69
N ALA A 109 10.95 -10.98 8.84
CA ALA A 109 11.86 -10.00 9.42
C ALA A 109 12.95 -9.53 8.44
N ASP A 110 13.40 -10.43 7.54
CA ASP A 110 14.39 -10.13 6.49
C ASP A 110 13.81 -9.35 5.29
N GLY A 111 12.51 -9.03 5.31
CA GLY A 111 11.83 -8.30 4.24
C GLY A 111 11.33 -9.19 3.09
N ILE A 112 11.26 -10.51 3.26
CA ILE A 112 10.79 -11.43 2.22
C ILE A 112 9.27 -11.52 2.28
N ASN A 113 8.61 -11.12 1.19
CA ASN A 113 7.15 -11.21 1.07
C ASN A 113 6.71 -12.67 0.89
N SER A 114 5.65 -13.08 1.59
CA SER A 114 4.99 -14.35 1.33
C SER A 114 4.11 -14.25 0.09
N ARG A 115 3.55 -15.40 -0.32
CA ARG A 115 2.45 -15.39 -1.27
C ARG A 115 1.20 -14.77 -0.61
N ASP A 116 0.46 -13.99 -1.37
CA ASP A 116 -0.87 -13.50 -1.00
C ASP A 116 -1.84 -14.66 -0.83
N VAL A 117 -2.60 -14.65 0.27
CA VAL A 117 -3.66 -15.59 0.61
C VAL A 117 -5.00 -14.92 0.32
N PRO A 118 -5.72 -15.33 -0.76
CA PRO A 118 -7.07 -14.87 -1.06
C PRO A 118 -8.01 -14.98 0.14
N VAL A 119 -8.83 -13.94 0.37
CA VAL A 119 -10.01 -14.07 1.25
C VAL A 119 -11.27 -13.84 0.43
N PRO A 120 -12.17 -14.84 0.32
CA PRO A 120 -13.46 -14.65 -0.32
C PRO A 120 -14.33 -13.75 0.57
N LEU A 121 -14.47 -12.48 0.18
CA LEU A 121 -15.28 -11.50 0.93
C LEU A 121 -16.78 -11.85 0.96
N LEU A 122 -17.26 -12.64 -0.02
CA LEU A 122 -18.67 -13.04 -0.13
C LEU A 122 -19.09 -14.18 0.81
N ASP A 123 -18.12 -14.87 1.44
CA ASP A 123 -18.38 -15.98 2.37
C ASP A 123 -18.15 -15.62 3.85
N MET A 124 -17.84 -14.36 4.16
CA MET A 124 -17.72 -13.93 5.56
C MET A 124 -19.12 -13.72 6.16
N THR A 125 -19.57 -14.68 6.96
CA THR A 125 -20.67 -14.49 7.90
C THR A 125 -20.25 -13.42 8.92
N LEU A 126 -20.87 -12.24 8.88
CA LEU A 126 -20.73 -11.26 9.94
C LEU A 126 -21.26 -11.89 11.24
N PRO A 127 -20.50 -11.85 12.36
CA PRO A 127 -20.99 -12.29 13.66
C PRO A 127 -22.13 -11.41 14.18
#